data_AF-F8A9I2-F1
#
_entry.id   AF-F8A9I2-F1
#
_cell.length_a   1.000
_cell.length_b   1.000
_cell.length_c   1.000
_cell.angle_alpha   90.00
_cell.angle_beta   90.00
_cell.angle_gamma   90.00
#
_symmetry.space_group_name_H-M   'P 1'
#
loop_
_entity.id
_entity.type
_entity.pdbx_description
1 polymer ?
#
loop_
_entity_poly.entity_id
_entity_poly.type
_entity_poly.pdbx_seq_one_letter_code
_entity_poly.pdbx_strand_id
1 'polypeptide(L)'
;MRLLLFLFFLFWASVAQAIVISQQEKELYAAYFFAPERPPTTLGYIFTNFGPGSINYLERVDIVLDRDGKVAGVFLVYTPTDGFRRHVFLKDITGWMFQEVRPNAKGKRVIIRVITSDELNRLN
;
A
#
# COMPACT_ATOMS: atom_id res chain seq x y z
N MET A 1 -41.61 -18.87 -1.33
CA MET A 1 -41.15 -17.87 -2.32
C MET A 1 -40.56 -16.59 -1.70
N ARG A 2 -41.20 -15.95 -0.70
CA ARG A 2 -40.65 -14.71 -0.08
C ARG A 2 -39.27 -14.88 0.58
N LEU A 3 -39.01 -16.00 1.25
CA LEU A 3 -37.71 -16.28 1.89
C LEU A 3 -36.56 -16.43 0.87
N LEU A 4 -36.85 -17.06 -0.28
CA LEU A 4 -35.89 -17.25 -1.38
C LEU A 4 -35.51 -15.94 -2.05
N LEU A 5 -36.46 -15.02 -2.24
CA LEU A 5 -36.21 -13.66 -2.74
C LEU A 5 -35.35 -12.83 -1.77
N PHE A 6 -35.58 -12.98 -0.46
CA PHE A 6 -34.79 -12.26 0.56
C PHE A 6 -33.35 -12.79 0.65
N LEU A 7 -33.18 -14.11 0.57
CA LEU A 7 -31.86 -14.75 0.46
C LEU A 7 -31.12 -14.30 -0.81
N PHE A 8 -31.80 -14.25 -1.95
CA PHE A 8 -31.20 -13.80 -3.21
C PHE A 8 -30.71 -12.34 -3.12
N PHE A 9 -31.45 -11.47 -2.44
CA PHE A 9 -31.07 -10.06 -2.23
C PHE A 9 -29.85 -9.91 -1.29
N LEU A 10 -29.75 -10.76 -0.26
CA LEU A 10 -28.61 -10.78 0.65
C LEU A 10 -27.32 -11.25 -0.03
N PHE A 11 -27.40 -12.21 -0.96
CA PHE A 11 -26.24 -12.65 -1.73
C PHE A 11 -25.74 -11.57 -2.69
N TRP A 12 -26.64 -10.78 -3.29
CA TRP A 12 -26.25 -9.75 -4.26
C TRP A 12 -25.62 -8.50 -3.63
N ALA A 13 -26.02 -8.16 -2.40
CA ALA A 13 -25.50 -6.98 -1.69
C ALA A 13 -24.04 -7.13 -1.19
N SER A 14 -23.45 -8.32 -1.28
CA SER A 14 -22.16 -8.62 -0.63
C SER A 14 -20.93 -8.54 -1.54
N VAL A 15 -21.09 -8.18 -2.82
CA VAL A 15 -19.94 -8.12 -3.73
C VAL A 15 -19.20 -6.81 -3.54
N ALA A 16 -18.47 -6.70 -2.43
CA ALA A 16 -17.39 -5.74 -2.32
C ALA A 16 -16.34 -6.12 -3.37
N GLN A 17 -16.30 -5.37 -4.47
CA GLN A 17 -15.41 -5.67 -5.58
C GLN A 17 -13.99 -5.19 -5.23
N ALA A 18 -13.06 -6.13 -5.23
CA ALA A 18 -11.63 -5.85 -5.16
C ALA A 18 -11.23 -5.11 -6.45
N ILE A 19 -10.85 -3.84 -6.30
CA ILE A 19 -10.63 -2.90 -7.41
C ILE A 19 -9.32 -2.14 -7.18
N VAL A 20 -8.49 -2.10 -8.22
CA VAL A 20 -7.42 -1.12 -8.35
C VAL A 20 -8.05 0.16 -8.93
N ILE A 21 -8.17 1.18 -8.10
CA ILE A 21 -8.81 2.46 -8.46
C ILE A 21 -7.90 3.28 -9.36
N SER A 22 -6.60 3.28 -9.07
CA SER A 22 -5.58 3.97 -9.84
C SER A 22 -4.25 3.24 -9.75
N GLN A 23 -3.46 3.31 -10.82
CA GLN A 23 -2.09 2.80 -10.87
C GLN A 23 -1.24 3.76 -11.71
N GLN A 24 -0.09 4.13 -11.18
CA GLN A 24 0.89 4.97 -11.84
C GLN A 24 2.30 4.44 -11.56
N GLU A 25 3.16 4.49 -12.56
CA GLU A 25 4.59 4.31 -12.35
C GLU A 25 5.22 5.69 -12.20
N LYS A 26 5.92 5.92 -11.09
CA LYS A 26 6.55 7.20 -10.80
C LYS A 26 8.03 7.02 -10.53
N GLU A 27 8.85 7.88 -11.12
CA GLU A 27 10.28 7.89 -10.81
C GLU A 27 10.51 8.69 -9.52
N LEU A 28 10.97 7.98 -8.49
CA LEU A 28 11.16 8.53 -7.16
C LEU A 28 12.65 8.57 -6.81
N TYR A 29 13.07 9.67 -6.20
CA TYR A 29 14.36 9.80 -5.53
C TYR A 29 14.31 9.31 -4.10
N ALA A 30 13.19 9.53 -3.41
CA ALA A 30 12.96 9.03 -2.06
C ALA A 30 11.45 8.86 -1.75
N ALA A 31 11.14 8.00 -0.78
CA ALA A 31 9.80 7.81 -0.24
C ALA A 31 9.86 7.63 1.28
N TYR A 32 8.98 8.31 2.00
CA TYR A 32 8.94 8.28 3.46
C TYR A 32 7.51 8.01 3.93
N PHE A 33 7.35 7.11 4.89
CA PHE A 33 6.07 6.72 5.46
C PHE A 33 6.09 6.97 6.97
N PHE A 34 5.18 7.83 7.43
CA PHE A 34 5.12 8.23 8.82
C PHE A 34 4.06 7.39 9.52
N ALA A 35 4.49 6.47 10.38
CA ALA A 35 3.61 5.65 11.20
C ALA A 35 3.87 5.97 12.69
N PRO A 36 2.83 5.98 13.55
CA PRO A 36 3.00 6.20 14.97
C PRO A 36 3.81 5.07 15.60
N GLU A 37 4.78 5.40 16.45
CA GLU A 37 5.52 4.40 17.22
C GLU A 37 4.56 3.72 18.21
N ARG A 38 4.31 2.41 18.04
CA ARG A 38 3.49 1.62 18.96
C ARG A 38 4.17 0.30 19.33
N PRO A 39 4.26 -0.03 20.63
CA PRO A 39 4.60 -1.39 21.09
C PRO A 39 3.56 -2.42 20.59
N PRO A 40 3.90 -3.70 20.35
CA PRO A 40 5.20 -4.35 20.57
C PRO A 40 6.16 -4.22 19.38
N THR A 41 5.72 -3.58 18.30
CA THR A 41 6.49 -3.38 17.09
C THR A 41 7.44 -2.21 17.24
N THR A 42 8.52 -2.40 18.00
CA THR A 42 9.76 -1.71 17.66
C THR A 42 10.04 -2.09 16.20
N LEU A 43 9.82 -1.15 15.27
CA LEU A 43 9.89 -1.35 13.81
C LEU A 43 11.31 -1.67 13.30
N GLY A 44 12.17 -2.29 14.12
CA GLY A 44 13.59 -2.51 13.83
C GLY A 44 13.88 -3.27 12.53
N TYR A 45 12.87 -3.89 11.92
CA TYR A 45 12.98 -4.69 10.69
C TYR A 45 12.09 -4.24 9.53
N ILE A 46 11.28 -3.18 9.70
CA ILE A 46 10.37 -2.67 8.65
C ILE A 46 10.91 -1.36 8.10
N PHE A 47 11.13 -1.31 6.79
CA PHE A 47 11.59 -0.10 6.12
C PHE A 47 10.41 0.84 5.90
N THR A 48 10.43 1.98 6.57
CA THR A 48 9.48 3.09 6.36
C THR A 48 10.17 4.33 5.75
N ASN A 49 11.50 4.30 5.68
CA ASN A 49 12.33 5.35 5.11
C ASN A 49 13.12 4.78 3.93
N PHE A 50 12.73 5.20 2.73
CA PHE A 50 13.40 4.90 1.48
C PHE A 50 14.07 6.17 0.96
N GLY A 51 15.07 6.66 1.68
CA GLY A 51 15.91 7.77 1.28
C GLY A 51 16.82 7.43 0.07
N PRO A 52 17.67 8.39 -0.33
CA PRO A 52 18.59 8.22 -1.46
C PRO A 52 19.45 6.98 -1.31
N GLY A 53 19.53 6.15 -2.36
CA GLY A 53 20.23 4.86 -2.35
C GLY A 53 19.34 3.69 -1.91
N SER A 54 18.56 3.86 -0.83
CA SER A 54 17.62 2.82 -0.36
C SER A 54 16.31 2.76 -1.14
N ILE A 55 15.97 3.81 -1.89
CA ILE A 55 14.81 3.83 -2.80
C ILE A 55 14.83 2.69 -3.83
N ASN A 56 16.01 2.14 -4.14
CA ASN A 56 16.17 1.01 -5.05
C ASN A 56 15.53 -0.28 -4.54
N TYR A 57 15.32 -0.40 -3.23
CA TYR A 57 14.67 -1.54 -2.61
C TYR A 57 13.15 -1.47 -2.71
N LEU A 58 12.57 -0.27 -2.89
CA LEU A 58 11.13 -0.09 -2.99
C LEU A 58 10.63 -0.46 -4.40
N GLU A 59 9.65 -1.35 -4.45
CA GLU A 59 9.05 -1.80 -5.72
C GLU A 59 7.67 -1.20 -5.92
N ARG A 60 6.83 -1.25 -4.87
CA ARG A 60 5.43 -0.88 -4.95
C ARG A 60 4.91 -0.28 -3.65
N VAL A 61 4.02 0.68 -3.80
CA VAL A 61 3.27 1.35 -2.74
C VAL A 61 1.80 1.31 -3.10
N ASP A 62 0.98 0.67 -2.28
CA ASP A 62 -0.46 0.66 -2.45
C ASP A 62 -1.11 1.48 -1.33
N ILE A 63 -1.76 2.59 -1.69
CA ILE A 63 -2.60 3.37 -0.79
C ILE A 63 -3.94 2.64 -0.70
N VAL A 64 -4.26 2.13 0.50
CA VAL A 64 -5.43 1.29 0.71
C VAL A 64 -6.58 2.15 1.23
N LEU A 65 -7.71 2.12 0.53
CA LEU A 65 -8.94 2.78 0.94
C LEU A 65 -9.87 1.78 1.65
N ASP A 66 -10.49 2.23 2.73
CA ASP A 66 -11.59 1.53 3.37
C ASP A 66 -12.88 1.64 2.55
N ARG A 67 -13.96 1.06 3.07
CA ARG A 67 -15.28 1.07 2.43
C ARG A 67 -15.90 2.47 2.33
N ASP A 68 -15.46 3.40 3.18
CA ASP A 68 -15.91 4.78 3.19
C ASP A 68 -15.03 5.69 2.29
N GLY A 69 -14.05 5.11 1.59
CA GLY A 69 -13.10 5.82 0.74
C GLY A 69 -12.01 6.57 1.51
N LYS A 70 -11.89 6.34 2.82
CA LYS A 70 -10.81 6.92 3.64
C LYS A 70 -9.58 6.04 3.57
N VAL A 71 -8.41 6.65 3.80
CA VAL A 71 -7.16 5.90 3.81
C VAL A 71 -7.10 5.01 5.06
N ALA A 72 -7.12 3.70 4.84
CA ALA A 72 -6.97 2.69 5.91
C ALA A 72 -5.50 2.47 6.29
N GLY A 73 -4.60 2.66 5.32
CA GLY A 73 -3.17 2.44 5.49
C GLY A 73 -2.43 2.40 4.16
N VAL A 74 -1.15 2.03 4.22
CA VAL A 74 -0.31 1.84 3.03
C VAL A 74 0.33 0.47 3.06
N PHE A 75 0.23 -0.25 1.95
CA PHE A 75 0.92 -1.51 1.74
C PHE A 75 2.20 -1.29 0.95
N LEU A 76 3.32 -1.75 1.49
CA LEU A 76 4.65 -1.61 0.90
C LEU A 76 5.13 -2.97 0.41
N VAL A 77 5.67 -2.98 -0.80
CA VAL A 77 6.43 -4.11 -1.34
C VAL A 77 7.84 -3.67 -1.64
N TYR A 78 8.81 -4.34 -1.02
CA TYR A 78 10.21 -3.98 -1.14
C TYR A 78 11.12 -5.18 -0.92
N THR A 79 12.31 -5.14 -1.50
CA THR A 79 13.33 -6.19 -1.38
C THR A 79 14.65 -5.55 -0.91
N PRO A 80 14.99 -5.64 0.38
CA PRO A 80 16.26 -5.18 0.95
C PRO A 80 17.48 -5.97 0.44
N THR A 81 18.65 -5.64 1.00
CA THR A 81 19.94 -6.25 0.64
C THR A 81 20.05 -7.75 0.88
N ASP A 82 19.18 -8.31 1.73
CA ASP A 82 19.13 -9.75 1.98
C ASP A 82 18.41 -10.53 0.86
N GLY A 83 17.83 -9.83 -0.12
CA GLY A 83 17.15 -10.44 -1.27
C GLY A 83 15.75 -11.00 -0.95
N PHE A 84 15.28 -10.89 0.29
CA PHE A 84 13.95 -11.37 0.67
C PHE A 84 12.90 -10.29 0.47
N ARG A 85 11.95 -10.57 -0.43
CA ARG A 85 10.83 -9.68 -0.72
C ARG A 85 9.89 -9.60 0.49
N ARG A 86 9.56 -8.38 0.89
CA ARG A 86 8.71 -8.07 2.04
C ARG A 86 7.40 -7.42 1.58
N HIS A 87 6.33 -7.84 2.25
CA HIS A 87 4.96 -7.39 2.04
C HIS A 87 4.47 -6.84 3.38
N VAL A 88 4.37 -5.51 3.50
CA VAL A 88 4.11 -4.87 4.79
C VAL A 88 2.92 -3.93 4.68
N PHE A 89 1.89 -4.20 5.48
CA PHE A 89 0.79 -3.27 5.67
C PHE A 89 1.07 -2.35 6.86
N LEU A 90 1.21 -1.06 6.60
CA LEU A 90 1.31 -0.01 7.61
C LEU A 90 -0.10 0.52 7.89
N LYS A 91 -0.64 0.18 9.05
CA LYS A 91 -1.91 0.71 9.55
C LYS A 91 -1.69 2.04 10.25
N ASP A 92 -2.71 2.89 10.26
CA ASP A 92 -2.76 4.15 11.03
C ASP A 92 -1.62 5.11 10.68
N ILE A 93 -1.21 5.14 9.42
CA ILE A 93 -0.14 6.03 8.97
C ILE A 93 -0.63 7.47 9.08
N THR A 94 0.22 8.35 9.61
CA THR A 94 -0.09 9.78 9.73
C THR A 94 0.16 10.53 8.43
N GLY A 95 0.98 9.97 7.54
CA GLY A 95 1.19 10.50 6.20
C GLY A 95 2.30 9.78 5.44
N TRP A 96 2.53 10.25 4.22
CA TRP A 96 3.63 9.81 3.37
C TRP A 96 4.15 10.99 2.55
N MET A 97 5.39 10.87 2.09
CA MET A 97 6.02 11.85 1.21
C MET A 97 6.77 11.14 0.11
N PHE A 98 6.46 11.50 -1.14
CA PHE A 98 7.19 11.07 -2.32
C PHE A 98 8.03 12.23 -2.83
N GLN A 99 9.33 12.00 -2.95
CA GLN A 99 10.25 12.95 -3.55
C GLN A 99 10.57 12.52 -4.96
N GLU A 100 10.19 13.35 -5.93
CA GLU A 100 10.51 13.13 -7.34
C GLU A 100 12.00 13.35 -7.62
N VAL A 101 12.44 12.77 -8.73
CA VAL A 101 13.81 12.89 -9.22
C VAL A 101 14.08 14.33 -9.66
N ARG A 102 15.22 14.88 -9.20
CA ARG A 102 15.74 16.15 -9.70
C ARG A 102 16.59 15.92 -10.95
N PRO A 103 16.75 16.91 -11.84
CA PRO A 103 17.70 16.82 -12.95
C PRO A 103 19.09 16.38 -12.43
N ASN A 104 19.68 15.37 -13.07
CA ASN A 104 20.97 14.75 -12.73
C ASN A 104 21.01 13.88 -11.45
N ALA A 105 19.88 13.59 -10.81
CA ALA A 105 19.80 12.59 -9.75
C ALA A 105 19.33 11.23 -10.30
N LYS A 106 19.82 10.13 -9.73
CA LYS A 106 19.29 8.79 -10.05
C LYS A 106 18.07 8.51 -9.19
N GLY A 107 16.95 8.14 -9.81
CA GLY A 107 15.78 7.62 -9.11
C GLY A 107 15.54 6.14 -9.37
N LYS A 108 14.46 5.64 -8.80
CA LYS A 108 13.90 4.31 -9.05
C LYS A 108 12.46 4.49 -9.50
N ARG A 109 12.06 3.74 -10.53
CA ARG A 109 10.65 3.65 -10.90
C ARG A 109 9.93 2.77 -9.89
N VAL A 110 8.93 3.34 -9.23
CA VAL A 110 8.10 2.70 -8.20
C VAL A 110 6.66 2.70 -8.67
N ILE A 111 5.98 1.57 -8.50
CA ILE A 111 4.56 1.46 -8.81
C ILE A 111 3.77 2.03 -7.62
N ILE A 112 2.94 3.04 -7.86
CA ILE A 112 2.05 3.61 -6.86
C ILE A 112 0.62 3.27 -7.27
N ARG A 113 -0.13 2.60 -6.40
CA ARG A 113 -1.53 2.25 -6.63
C ARG A 113 -2.43 2.83 -5.56
N VAL A 114 -3.69 3.03 -5.91
CA VAL A 114 -4.78 3.25 -4.95
C VAL A 114 -5.72 2.05 -5.09
N ILE A 115 -5.92 1.30 -4.00
CA ILE A 115 -6.67 0.05 -4.02
C ILE A 115 -7.74 0.03 -2.93
N THR A 116 -8.80 -0.74 -3.11
CA THR A 116 -9.76 -1.03 -2.03
C THR A 116 -9.20 -2.06 -1.05
N SER A 117 -9.65 -2.02 0.21
CA SER A 117 -9.27 -2.99 1.24
C SER A 117 -9.52 -4.46 0.84
N ASP A 118 -10.52 -4.74 0.01
CA ASP A 118 -10.80 -6.10 -0.48
C ASP A 118 -9.72 -6.61 -1.46
N GLU A 119 -9.04 -5.70 -2.17
CA GLU A 119 -7.91 -6.03 -3.06
C GLU A 119 -6.67 -6.45 -2.28
N LEU A 120 -6.48 -5.96 -1.05
CA LEU A 120 -5.37 -6.36 -0.19
C LEU A 120 -5.35 -7.88 0.05
N ASN A 121 -6.53 -8.49 0.20
CA ASN A 121 -6.68 -9.93 0.47
C ASN A 121 -6.36 -10.82 -0.73
N ARG A 122 -6.23 -10.26 -1.94
CA ARG A 122 -5.84 -11.00 -3.16
C ARG A 122 -4.35 -10.95 -3.45
N LEU A 123 -3.59 -10.16 -2.70
CA LEU A 123 -2.16 -9.91 -2.93
C LEU A 123 -1.24 -10.82 -2.10
N ASN A 124 -1.80 -11.73 -1.29
CA ASN A 124 -1.10 -12.76 -0.52
C ASN A 124 -1.06 -14.09 -1.27
#